data_AF-A0A841RDX6-F1
#
_entry.id   AF-A0A841RDX6-F1
#
_cell.length_a   1.000
_cell.length_b   1.000
_cell.length_c   1.000
_cell.angle_alpha   90.00
_cell.angle_beta   90.00
_cell.angle_gamma   90.00
#
_symmetry.space_group_name_H-M   'P 1'
#
loop_
_entity.id
_entity.type
_entity.pdbx_description
1 polymer ?
#
loop_
_entity_poly.entity_id
_entity_poly.type
_entity_poly.pdbx_seq_one_letter_code
_entity_poly.pdbx_strand_id
1 'polypeptide(L)'
;MKSLKILLLSSTLILGSCNSVEFSDYIFSDEEIKALEDESAEIDAMVNTSARKYYETYFKLGTAYYQKGEMPEALEAVNKGLRLRSTDYTYQYLSALIEFELEDYNSSYIRTLKILEKSSDKGLLDKAEKLQAKILRTGYEYHDISIPDMSDKYVYLMRLGEIDGIFQKAIQDRIEDEFRIEVRILDKIILPVEENKKDNHLKYFDSVIQKFIDRNGQDTFDLVIKELNRNGPIGNIEEEFVRFLYLQEENGAELWEKNMSLIQDQYDAGKSYTVLKHVFADELKEPDCLGILAVTSSDIYSGDYNFLFGWGNPDISIMSYNRFVRDNAGRSKEIKRTVMQAFSSTGYLIGIPRCTDPTCARAYPHSLEEHDMKDDILCDECKNNLIEAYSEM
;
A
#
# COMPACT_ATOMS: atom_id res chain seq x y z
N MET A 1 9.47 -67.58 -45.07
CA MET A 1 8.71 -66.46 -45.69
C MET A 1 8.52 -65.36 -44.64
N LYS A 2 9.18 -64.21 -44.87
CA LYS A 2 8.97 -62.85 -44.33
C LYS A 2 8.91 -62.72 -42.79
N SER A 3 10.01 -62.48 -42.08
CA SER A 3 10.73 -61.18 -41.94
C SER A 3 9.81 -59.95 -41.98
N LEU A 4 9.54 -59.38 -40.80
CA LEU A 4 8.99 -58.04 -40.66
C LEU A 4 10.07 -57.15 -40.07
N LYS A 5 10.52 -56.20 -40.90
CA LYS A 5 11.53 -55.18 -40.61
C LYS A 5 11.06 -54.30 -39.46
N ILE A 6 11.91 -54.17 -38.45
CA ILE A 6 11.89 -53.05 -37.51
C ILE A 6 12.29 -51.81 -38.32
N LEU A 7 11.31 -50.93 -38.57
CA LEU A 7 11.56 -49.60 -39.14
C LEU A 7 12.08 -48.72 -37.99
N LEU A 8 13.38 -48.46 -37.97
CA LEU A 8 13.95 -47.33 -37.24
C LEU A 8 13.41 -46.05 -37.87
N LEU A 9 12.35 -45.48 -37.27
CA LEU A 9 11.97 -44.11 -37.50
C LEU A 9 12.93 -43.24 -36.70
N SER A 10 13.85 -42.61 -37.41
CA SER A 10 14.62 -41.48 -36.91
C SER A 10 13.66 -40.41 -36.40
N SER A 11 13.54 -40.30 -35.08
CA SER A 11 12.96 -39.14 -34.43
C SER A 11 13.96 -37.99 -34.58
N THR A 12 13.91 -37.34 -35.74
CA THR A 12 14.45 -36.01 -35.91
C THR A 12 13.83 -35.15 -34.81
N LEU A 13 14.67 -34.59 -33.94
CA LEU A 13 14.32 -33.49 -33.06
C LEU A 13 13.59 -32.44 -33.91
N ILE A 14 12.25 -32.42 -33.83
CA ILE A 14 11.51 -31.20 -34.09
C ILE A 14 11.76 -30.38 -32.84
N LEU A 15 12.78 -29.53 -32.89
CA LEU A 15 12.82 -28.31 -32.10
C LEU A 15 11.51 -27.60 -32.42
N GLY A 16 10.49 -27.87 -31.59
CA GLY A 16 9.25 -27.12 -31.61
C GLY A 16 9.64 -25.68 -31.38
N SER A 17 9.48 -24.87 -32.43
CA SER A 17 9.50 -23.42 -32.33
C SER A 17 8.66 -23.04 -31.13
N CYS A 18 9.28 -22.37 -30.16
CA CYS A 18 8.59 -21.64 -29.12
C CYS A 18 7.58 -20.74 -29.84
N ASN A 19 6.31 -21.13 -29.84
CA ASN A 19 5.23 -20.29 -30.34
C ASN A 19 5.10 -19.18 -29.31
N SER A 20 5.97 -18.16 -29.40
CA SER A 20 5.83 -16.92 -28.64
C SER A 20 4.43 -16.39 -28.96
N VAL A 21 3.53 -16.49 -27.99
CA VAL A 21 2.22 -15.87 -28.10
C VAL A 21 2.51 -14.37 -28.20
N GLU A 22 2.26 -13.77 -29.36
CA GLU A 22 2.40 -12.32 -29.55
C GLU A 22 1.44 -11.63 -28.57
N PHE A 23 2.00 -11.09 -27.49
CA PHE A 23 1.27 -10.31 -26.50
C PHE A 23 1.00 -8.88 -27.00
N SER A 24 1.91 -8.37 -27.83
CA SER A 24 1.87 -7.05 -28.45
C SER A 24 2.46 -7.13 -29.86
N ASP A 25 1.86 -6.38 -30.79
CA ASP A 25 2.33 -6.24 -32.18
C ASP A 25 3.47 -5.21 -32.31
N TYR A 26 3.70 -4.40 -31.26
CA TYR A 26 4.78 -3.41 -31.24
C TYR A 26 6.10 -4.06 -30.84
N ILE A 27 7.14 -3.90 -31.65
CA ILE A 27 8.50 -4.41 -31.38
C ILE A 27 9.38 -3.24 -30.93
N PHE A 28 9.96 -3.36 -29.74
CA PHE A 28 10.86 -2.36 -29.17
C PHE A 28 12.28 -2.49 -29.75
N SER A 29 12.94 -1.37 -30.06
CA SER A 29 14.36 -1.35 -30.40
C SER A 29 15.25 -1.49 -29.16
N ASP A 30 16.51 -1.89 -29.34
CA ASP A 30 17.47 -1.98 -28.23
C ASP A 30 17.67 -0.63 -27.54
N GLU A 31 17.63 0.48 -28.29
CA GLU A 31 17.69 1.84 -27.72
C GLU A 31 16.45 2.19 -26.88
N GLU A 32 15.26 1.75 -27.31
CA GLU A 32 14.02 1.94 -26.53
C GLU A 32 14.04 1.14 -25.23
N ILE A 33 14.52 -0.11 -25.28
CA ILE A 33 14.68 -0.95 -24.09
C ILE A 33 15.66 -0.30 -23.12
N LYS A 34 16.80 0.18 -23.61
CA LYS A 34 17.78 0.90 -22.78
C LYS A 34 17.17 2.13 -22.11
N ALA A 35 16.37 2.91 -22.85
CA ALA A 35 15.68 4.07 -22.27
C ALA A 35 14.66 3.68 -21.20
N LEU A 36 13.91 2.59 -21.40
CA LEU A 36 12.98 2.06 -20.41
C LEU A 36 13.69 1.52 -19.16
N GLU A 37 14.84 0.89 -19.31
CA GLU A 37 15.69 0.46 -18.19
C GLU A 37 16.13 1.65 -17.33
N ASP A 38 16.65 2.70 -17.98
CA ASP A 38 17.14 3.90 -17.30
C ASP A 38 15.98 4.61 -16.58
N GLU A 39 14.82 4.75 -17.22
CA GLU A 39 13.61 5.29 -16.59
C GLU A 39 13.14 4.42 -15.41
N SER A 40 13.16 3.09 -15.55
CA SER A 40 12.76 2.16 -14.49
C SER A 40 13.64 2.29 -13.23
N ALA A 41 14.94 2.54 -13.41
CA ALA A 41 15.87 2.76 -12.31
C ALA A 41 15.59 4.07 -11.56
N GLU A 42 15.16 5.12 -12.27
CA GLU A 42 14.69 6.36 -11.62
C GLU A 42 13.41 6.14 -10.83
N ILE A 43 12.47 5.34 -11.35
CA ILE A 43 11.20 5.02 -10.68
C ILE A 43 11.43 4.16 -9.43
N ASP A 44 12.37 3.21 -9.47
CA ASP A 44 12.72 2.36 -8.31
C ASP A 44 13.21 3.17 -7.10
N ALA A 45 13.76 4.37 -7.31
CA ALA A 45 14.17 5.29 -6.25
C ALA A 45 13.01 6.11 -5.66
N MET A 46 11.82 6.05 -6.25
CA MET A 46 10.64 6.77 -5.79
C MET A 46 9.82 5.94 -4.79
N VAL A 47 9.15 6.62 -3.85
CA VAL A 47 8.10 5.95 -3.05
C VAL A 47 6.87 5.66 -3.91
N ASN A 48 6.11 4.62 -3.55
CA ASN A 48 4.95 4.14 -4.31
C ASN A 48 3.93 5.23 -4.70
N THR A 49 3.72 6.25 -3.85
CA THR A 49 2.79 7.36 -4.11
C THR A 49 3.20 8.20 -5.33
N SER A 50 4.50 8.31 -5.59
CA SER A 50 5.06 8.98 -6.77
C SER A 50 5.25 8.01 -7.93
N ALA A 51 5.81 6.83 -7.65
CA ALA A 51 6.09 5.79 -8.65
C ALA A 51 4.84 5.33 -9.42
N ARG A 52 3.67 5.29 -8.76
CA ARG A 52 2.39 4.88 -9.39
C ARG A 52 1.98 5.68 -10.62
N LYS A 53 2.59 6.84 -10.92
CA LYS A 53 2.30 7.60 -12.14
C LYS A 53 2.99 7.01 -13.37
N TYR A 54 3.98 6.14 -13.15
CA TYR A 54 4.90 5.64 -14.17
C TYR A 54 4.85 4.10 -14.30
N TYR A 55 3.79 3.44 -13.79
CA TYR A 55 3.67 1.97 -13.86
C TYR A 55 3.78 1.43 -15.31
N GLU A 56 3.40 2.24 -16.32
CA GLU A 56 3.44 1.86 -17.73
C GLU A 56 4.86 1.60 -18.25
N THR A 57 5.88 2.25 -17.67
CA THR A 57 7.28 2.03 -18.03
C THR A 57 7.68 0.58 -17.77
N TYR A 58 7.34 0.05 -16.59
CA TYR A 58 7.59 -1.34 -16.23
C TYR A 58 6.86 -2.33 -17.14
N PHE A 59 5.62 -2.02 -17.50
CA PHE A 59 4.80 -2.83 -18.41
C PHE A 59 5.36 -2.88 -19.84
N LYS A 60 5.83 -1.75 -20.37
CA LYS A 60 6.52 -1.70 -21.66
C LYS A 60 7.83 -2.49 -21.60
N LEU A 61 8.63 -2.31 -20.55
CA LEU A 61 9.89 -3.01 -20.35
C LEU A 61 9.68 -4.53 -20.27
N GLY A 62 8.70 -4.98 -19.47
CA GLY A 62 8.34 -6.39 -19.36
C GLY A 62 7.84 -7.01 -20.66
N THR A 63 7.07 -6.25 -21.45
CA THR A 63 6.66 -6.68 -22.80
C THR A 63 7.86 -6.85 -23.73
N ALA A 64 8.82 -5.91 -23.69
CA ALA A 64 10.02 -5.96 -24.51
C ALA A 64 10.91 -7.17 -24.16
N TYR A 65 11.15 -7.43 -22.86
CA TYR A 65 11.90 -8.59 -22.41
C TYR A 65 11.20 -9.91 -22.77
N TYR A 66 9.87 -9.98 -22.64
CA TYR A 66 9.10 -11.15 -23.05
C TYR A 66 9.26 -11.44 -24.56
N GLN A 67 9.22 -10.40 -25.40
CA GLN A 67 9.44 -10.53 -26.85
C GLN A 67 10.86 -11.01 -27.20
N LYS A 68 11.86 -10.65 -26.39
CA LYS A 68 13.25 -11.15 -26.54
C LYS A 68 13.45 -12.57 -25.99
N GLY A 69 12.46 -13.12 -25.29
CA GLY A 69 12.57 -14.41 -24.61
C GLY A 69 13.33 -14.37 -23.28
N GLU A 70 13.57 -13.16 -22.75
CA GLU A 70 14.24 -12.92 -21.46
C GLU A 70 13.19 -13.03 -20.35
N MET A 71 12.73 -14.27 -20.08
CA MET A 71 11.56 -14.53 -19.23
C MET A 71 11.73 -14.06 -17.76
N PRO A 72 12.88 -14.28 -17.08
CA PRO A 72 13.06 -13.77 -15.72
C PRO A 72 12.99 -12.24 -15.62
N GLU A 73 13.65 -11.55 -16.54
CA GLU A 73 13.67 -10.08 -16.63
C GLU A 73 12.28 -9.54 -16.98
N ALA A 74 11.56 -10.23 -17.87
CA ALA A 74 10.18 -9.90 -18.19
C ALA A 74 9.27 -10.02 -16.97
N LEU A 75 9.37 -11.12 -16.21
CA LEU A 75 8.54 -11.34 -15.02
C LEU A 75 8.79 -10.28 -13.97
N GLU A 76 10.05 -9.96 -13.68
CA GLU A 76 10.40 -8.96 -12.68
C GLU A 76 9.88 -7.57 -13.09
N ALA A 77 10.09 -7.17 -14.34
CA ALA A 77 9.57 -5.90 -14.84
C ALA A 77 8.03 -5.84 -14.77
N VAL A 78 7.32 -6.87 -15.24
CA VAL A 78 5.85 -6.91 -15.15
C VAL A 78 5.38 -6.84 -13.70
N ASN A 79 6.02 -7.59 -12.80
CA ASN A 79 5.65 -7.61 -11.38
C ASN A 79 5.92 -6.26 -10.69
N LYS A 80 6.99 -5.54 -11.02
CA LYS A 80 7.18 -4.14 -10.55
C LYS A 80 6.01 -3.24 -10.95
N GLY A 81 5.53 -3.35 -12.19
CA GLY A 81 4.34 -2.64 -12.65
C GLY A 81 3.07 -3.06 -11.88
N LEU A 82 2.85 -4.37 -11.69
CA LEU A 82 1.68 -4.91 -10.97
C LEU A 82 1.68 -4.58 -9.47
N ARG A 83 2.85 -4.42 -8.84
CA ARG A 83 2.95 -3.93 -7.45
C ARG A 83 2.43 -2.49 -7.31
N LEU A 84 2.51 -1.70 -8.38
CA LEU A 84 1.99 -0.34 -8.45
C LEU A 84 0.54 -0.28 -8.96
N ARG A 85 0.14 -1.21 -9.83
CA ARG A 85 -1.21 -1.30 -10.42
C ARG A 85 -1.66 -2.76 -10.58
N SER A 86 -2.07 -3.38 -9.48
CA SER A 86 -2.42 -4.80 -9.43
C SER A 86 -3.73 -5.14 -10.16
N THR A 87 -4.57 -4.15 -10.47
CA THR A 87 -5.84 -4.33 -11.18
C THR A 87 -5.70 -4.34 -12.71
N ASP A 88 -4.48 -4.25 -13.25
CA ASP A 88 -4.25 -4.34 -14.69
C ASP A 88 -4.26 -5.81 -15.15
N TYR A 89 -5.46 -6.33 -15.43
CA TYR A 89 -5.63 -7.76 -15.75
C TYR A 89 -4.94 -8.19 -17.06
N THR A 90 -4.66 -7.26 -17.97
CA THR A 90 -3.88 -7.55 -19.18
C THR A 90 -2.46 -7.94 -18.81
N TYR A 91 -1.83 -7.20 -17.91
CA TYR A 91 -0.48 -7.53 -17.42
C TYR A 91 -0.47 -8.62 -16.35
N GLN A 92 -1.58 -8.83 -15.63
CA GLN A 92 -1.78 -10.06 -14.86
C GLN A 92 -1.72 -11.28 -15.79
N TYR A 93 -2.37 -11.24 -16.95
CA TYR A 93 -2.29 -12.35 -17.89
C TYR A 93 -0.90 -12.54 -18.49
N LEU A 94 -0.16 -11.46 -18.78
CA LEU A 94 1.24 -11.57 -19.21
C LEU A 94 2.11 -12.25 -18.15
N SER A 95 2.00 -11.81 -16.90
CA SER A 95 2.72 -12.43 -15.78
C SER A 95 2.37 -13.93 -15.66
N ALA A 96 1.09 -14.29 -15.78
CA ALA A 96 0.65 -15.69 -15.75
C ALA A 96 1.24 -16.53 -16.90
N LEU A 97 1.36 -15.95 -18.09
CA LEU A 97 2.01 -16.61 -19.22
C LEU A 97 3.49 -16.85 -18.95
N ILE A 98 4.21 -15.84 -18.45
CA ILE A 98 5.64 -15.93 -18.15
C ILE A 98 5.87 -16.97 -17.04
N GLU A 99 5.07 -16.95 -15.98
CA GLU A 99 5.10 -17.93 -14.89
C GLU A 99 4.89 -19.37 -15.41
N PHE A 100 3.97 -19.56 -16.35
CA PHE A 100 3.76 -20.88 -16.99
C PHE A 100 4.98 -21.35 -17.78
N GLU A 101 5.60 -20.47 -18.57
CA GLU A 101 6.80 -20.77 -19.35
C GLU A 101 8.02 -21.05 -18.45
N LEU A 102 8.06 -20.45 -17.26
CA LEU A 102 9.06 -20.70 -16.22
C LEU A 102 8.74 -21.92 -15.33
N GLU A 103 7.68 -22.66 -15.65
CA GLU A 103 7.18 -23.82 -14.88
C GLU A 103 6.71 -23.49 -13.44
N ASP A 104 6.47 -22.22 -13.11
CA ASP A 104 5.77 -21.80 -11.90
C ASP A 104 4.24 -21.90 -12.12
N TYR A 105 3.78 -23.14 -12.15
CA TYR A 105 2.37 -23.45 -12.38
C TYR A 105 1.45 -22.96 -11.26
N ASN A 106 1.96 -22.82 -10.03
CA ASN A 106 1.15 -22.34 -8.91
C ASN A 106 0.80 -20.86 -9.07
N SER A 107 1.81 -20.00 -9.25
CA SER A 107 1.60 -18.57 -9.43
C SER A 107 0.76 -18.30 -10.68
N SER A 108 1.08 -19.00 -11.78
CA SER A 108 0.31 -18.92 -13.03
C SER A 108 -1.16 -19.31 -12.82
N TYR A 109 -1.44 -20.41 -12.12
CA TYR A 109 -2.79 -20.88 -11.86
C TYR A 109 -3.59 -19.90 -11.00
N ILE A 110 -3.03 -19.44 -9.89
CA ILE A 110 -3.67 -18.47 -9.00
C ILE A 110 -3.99 -17.18 -9.74
N ARG A 111 -3.05 -16.68 -10.56
CA ARG A 111 -3.25 -15.47 -11.33
C ARG A 111 -4.35 -15.64 -12.38
N THR A 112 -4.41 -16.78 -13.08
CA THR A 112 -5.52 -17.07 -14.01
C THR A 112 -6.87 -17.12 -13.30
N LEU A 113 -6.97 -17.71 -12.11
CA LEU A 113 -8.21 -17.72 -11.31
C LEU A 113 -8.69 -16.30 -11.00
N LYS A 114 -7.79 -15.41 -10.57
CA LYS A 114 -8.14 -14.02 -10.25
C LYS A 114 -8.61 -13.25 -11.48
N ILE A 115 -7.98 -13.46 -12.63
CA ILE A 115 -8.44 -12.86 -13.90
C ILE A 115 -9.85 -13.34 -14.24
N LEU A 116 -10.12 -14.64 -14.12
CA LEU A 116 -11.44 -15.24 -14.39
C LEU A 116 -12.52 -14.74 -13.44
N GLU A 117 -12.16 -14.46 -12.19
CA GLU A 117 -13.08 -13.98 -11.16
C GLU A 117 -13.42 -12.48 -11.34
N LYS A 118 -12.43 -11.64 -11.69
CA LYS A 118 -12.54 -10.19 -11.57
C LYS A 118 -12.57 -9.42 -12.89
N SER A 119 -12.06 -10.00 -13.98
CA SER A 119 -12.04 -9.30 -15.28
C SER A 119 -13.42 -9.31 -15.94
N SER A 120 -13.80 -8.19 -16.55
CA SER A 120 -14.97 -8.09 -17.43
C SER A 120 -14.64 -8.23 -18.93
N ASP A 121 -13.35 -8.34 -19.29
CA ASP A 121 -12.91 -8.44 -20.69
C ASP A 121 -13.06 -9.88 -21.20
N LYS A 122 -14.01 -10.10 -22.10
CA LYS A 122 -14.30 -11.44 -22.66
C LYS A 122 -13.11 -12.07 -23.40
N GLY A 123 -12.31 -11.28 -24.10
CA GLY A 123 -11.14 -11.78 -24.82
C GLY A 123 -10.05 -12.23 -23.86
N LEU A 124 -9.87 -11.49 -22.77
CA LEU A 124 -8.94 -11.86 -21.70
C LEU A 124 -9.41 -13.11 -20.94
N LEU A 125 -10.72 -13.22 -20.67
CA LEU A 125 -11.30 -14.41 -20.03
C LEU A 125 -11.06 -15.68 -20.86
N ASP A 126 -11.32 -15.65 -22.17
CA ASP A 126 -11.05 -16.79 -23.07
C ASP A 126 -9.56 -17.18 -23.09
N LYS A 127 -8.67 -16.19 -23.07
CA LYS A 127 -7.22 -16.41 -22.97
C LYS A 127 -6.84 -17.08 -21.63
N ALA A 128 -7.38 -16.58 -20.51
CA ALA A 128 -7.13 -17.12 -19.18
C ALA A 128 -7.68 -18.55 -19.02
N GLU A 129 -8.87 -18.87 -19.53
CA GLU A 129 -9.44 -20.23 -19.52
C GLU A 129 -8.55 -21.21 -20.28
N LYS A 130 -8.04 -20.81 -21.45
CA LYS A 130 -7.12 -21.62 -22.25
C LYS A 130 -5.80 -21.88 -21.53
N LEU A 131 -5.24 -20.87 -20.89
CA LEU A 131 -4.00 -21.01 -20.11
C LEU A 131 -4.23 -21.91 -18.89
N GLN A 132 -5.31 -21.70 -18.14
CA GLN A 132 -5.68 -22.55 -17.01
C GLN A 132 -5.82 -24.03 -17.43
N ALA A 133 -6.46 -24.30 -18.57
CA ALA A 133 -6.56 -25.66 -19.11
C ALA A 133 -5.20 -26.24 -19.55
N LYS A 134 -4.23 -25.40 -19.96
CA LYS A 134 -2.85 -25.85 -20.21
C LYS A 134 -2.14 -26.22 -18.91
N ILE A 135 -2.26 -25.40 -17.86
CA ILE A 135 -1.68 -25.66 -16.55
C ILE A 135 -2.20 -26.99 -15.99
N LEU A 136 -3.51 -27.19 -15.97
CA LEU A 136 -4.09 -28.43 -15.43
C LEU A 136 -3.66 -29.70 -16.21
N ARG A 137 -3.31 -29.57 -17.49
CA ARG A 137 -2.79 -30.70 -18.29
C ARG A 137 -1.35 -31.08 -17.95
N THR A 138 -0.60 -30.25 -17.22
CA THR A 138 0.75 -30.62 -16.73
C THR A 138 0.68 -31.61 -15.56
N GLY A 139 -0.51 -31.82 -14.99
CA GLY A 139 -0.70 -32.60 -13.77
C GLY A 139 -0.55 -31.77 -12.49
N TYR A 140 -0.48 -30.44 -12.62
CA TYR A 140 -0.46 -29.52 -11.49
C TYR A 140 -1.69 -29.69 -10.57
N GLU A 141 -1.44 -29.75 -9.26
CA GLU A 141 -2.44 -29.75 -8.21
C GLU A 141 -2.17 -28.56 -7.28
N TYR A 142 -3.22 -27.82 -6.92
CA TYR A 142 -3.10 -26.73 -5.96
C TYR A 142 -2.89 -27.27 -4.55
N HIS A 143 -1.99 -26.63 -3.82
CA HIS A 143 -1.75 -26.89 -2.41
C HIS A 143 -1.78 -25.57 -1.64
N ASP A 144 -2.51 -25.55 -0.53
CA ASP A 144 -2.51 -24.41 0.37
C ASP A 144 -1.10 -24.18 0.93
N ILE A 145 -0.71 -22.91 1.02
CA ILE A 145 0.55 -22.49 1.62
C ILE A 145 0.34 -22.29 3.12
N SER A 146 1.10 -23.03 3.92
CA SER A 146 1.16 -22.84 5.38
C SER A 146 2.38 -21.99 5.73
N ILE A 147 2.15 -20.88 6.42
CA ILE A 147 3.21 -20.06 7.01
C ILE A 147 3.74 -20.80 8.26
N PRO A 148 5.07 -20.92 8.44
CA PRO A 148 5.63 -21.53 9.64
C PRO A 148 5.31 -20.69 10.88
N ASP A 149 5.23 -21.34 12.04
CA ASP A 149 5.08 -20.64 13.31
C ASP A 149 6.41 -19.99 13.70
N MET A 150 6.39 -18.67 13.86
CA MET A 150 7.53 -17.81 14.22
C MET A 150 7.21 -17.01 15.49
N SER A 151 6.42 -17.59 16.40
CA SER A 151 6.03 -16.97 17.67
C SER A 151 7.21 -16.68 18.62
N ASP A 152 8.42 -17.14 18.31
CA ASP A 152 9.68 -16.75 18.96
C ASP A 152 10.17 -15.37 18.52
N LYS A 153 9.77 -14.91 17.33
CA LYS A 153 9.98 -13.55 16.82
C LYS A 153 8.78 -12.66 17.13
N TYR A 154 9.02 -11.35 17.23
CA TYR A 154 7.96 -10.41 17.57
C TYR A 154 8.09 -9.05 16.93
N VAL A 155 6.94 -8.39 16.74
CA VAL A 155 6.87 -6.95 16.47
C VAL A 155 6.30 -6.22 17.68
N TYR A 156 6.81 -5.03 17.95
CA TYR A 156 6.21 -4.14 18.93
C TYR A 156 5.05 -3.35 18.32
N LEU A 157 3.89 -3.35 18.98
CA LEU A 157 2.77 -2.48 18.67
C LEU A 157 2.79 -1.29 19.62
N MET A 158 2.94 -0.09 19.07
CA MET A 158 3.15 1.14 19.81
C MET A 158 2.04 2.17 19.53
N ARG A 159 1.60 2.88 20.57
CA ARG A 159 0.58 3.93 20.47
C ARG A 159 1.23 5.30 20.26
N LEU A 160 1.06 5.86 19.05
CA LEU A 160 1.47 7.23 18.73
C LEU A 160 0.25 8.15 18.90
N GLY A 161 0.09 8.68 20.10
CA GLY A 161 -1.12 9.36 20.57
C GLY A 161 -2.16 8.39 21.10
N GLU A 162 -3.35 8.92 21.38
CA GLU A 162 -4.47 8.09 21.84
C GLU A 162 -5.02 7.25 20.70
N ILE A 163 -5.11 5.94 20.93
CA ILE A 163 -5.82 5.03 20.04
C ILE A 163 -6.89 4.25 20.78
N ASP A 164 -7.99 3.97 20.08
CA ASP A 164 -9.09 3.16 20.59
C ASP A 164 -8.68 1.67 20.66
N GLY A 165 -8.87 1.07 21.84
CA GLY A 165 -8.38 -0.26 22.18
C GLY A 165 -8.93 -1.39 21.32
N ILE A 166 -10.11 -1.22 20.70
CA ILE A 166 -10.67 -2.22 19.77
C ILE A 166 -9.80 -2.30 18.50
N PHE A 167 -9.31 -1.17 17.98
CA PHE A 167 -8.41 -1.20 16.82
C PHE A 167 -7.07 -1.82 17.19
N GLN A 168 -6.51 -1.46 18.35
CA GLN A 168 -5.27 -2.06 18.84
C GLN A 168 -5.40 -3.59 18.95
N LYS A 169 -6.47 -4.08 19.57
CA LYS A 169 -6.71 -5.51 19.72
C LYS A 169 -6.89 -6.21 18.37
N ALA A 170 -7.66 -5.62 17.46
CA ALA A 170 -7.85 -6.16 16.13
C ALA A 170 -6.54 -6.23 15.32
N ILE A 171 -5.68 -5.20 15.43
CA ILE A 171 -4.36 -5.21 14.80
C ILE A 171 -3.49 -6.34 15.38
N GLN A 172 -3.43 -6.44 16.72
CA GLN A 172 -2.67 -7.47 17.41
C GLN A 172 -3.09 -8.88 16.96
N ASP A 173 -4.36 -9.22 17.15
CA ASP A 173 -4.89 -10.57 16.88
C ASP A 173 -4.69 -10.97 15.42
N ARG A 174 -4.89 -10.03 14.50
CA ARG A 174 -4.82 -10.31 13.07
C ARG A 174 -3.40 -10.41 12.55
N ILE A 175 -2.45 -9.68 13.12
CA ILE A 175 -1.02 -9.87 12.77
C ILE A 175 -0.54 -11.22 13.30
N GLU A 176 -0.87 -11.58 14.54
CA GLU A 176 -0.47 -12.88 15.11
C GLU A 176 -1.02 -14.06 14.29
N ASP A 177 -2.26 -13.96 13.81
CA ASP A 177 -2.91 -14.98 12.99
C ASP A 177 -2.28 -15.10 11.59
N GLU A 178 -2.15 -13.99 10.86
CA GLU A 178 -1.73 -13.99 9.45
C GLU A 178 -0.22 -14.02 9.26
N PHE A 179 0.55 -13.45 10.18
CA PHE A 179 2.02 -13.43 10.10
C PHE A 179 2.67 -14.50 10.97
N ARG A 180 1.95 -15.13 11.90
CA ARG A 180 2.47 -16.19 12.77
C ARG A 180 3.67 -15.76 13.62
N ILE A 181 3.69 -14.50 14.05
CA ILE A 181 4.68 -13.90 14.96
C ILE A 181 3.96 -13.36 16.21
N GLU A 182 4.69 -13.14 17.31
CA GLU A 182 4.12 -12.51 18.50
C GLU A 182 3.98 -10.98 18.30
N VAL A 183 2.92 -10.37 18.85
CA VAL A 183 2.77 -8.91 18.88
C VAL A 183 2.80 -8.43 20.33
N ARG A 184 3.86 -7.68 20.69
CA ARG A 184 4.04 -7.14 22.05
C ARG A 184 3.61 -5.68 22.13
N ILE A 185 2.84 -5.33 23.14
CA ILE A 185 2.40 -3.93 23.33
C ILE A 185 3.49 -3.13 24.04
N LEU A 186 3.85 -1.97 23.49
CA LEU A 186 4.64 -0.97 24.22
C LEU A 186 3.70 -0.07 25.01
N ASP A 187 3.79 -0.14 26.34
CA ASP A 187 2.94 0.64 27.27
C ASP A 187 3.17 2.15 27.17
N LYS A 188 4.30 2.57 26.59
CA LYS A 188 4.66 3.97 26.43
C LYS A 188 3.88 4.62 25.29
N ILE A 189 3.04 5.59 25.63
CA ILE A 189 2.38 6.47 24.65
C ILE A 189 3.32 7.63 24.33
N ILE A 190 3.59 7.83 23.05
CA ILE A 190 4.32 9.00 22.55
C ILE A 190 3.34 9.90 21.83
N LEU A 191 3.33 11.19 22.12
CA LEU A 191 2.52 12.14 21.35
C LEU A 191 3.20 12.46 20.02
N PRO A 192 2.44 12.71 18.94
CA PRO A 192 2.99 13.23 17.70
C PRO A 192 3.81 14.51 17.89
N VAL A 193 4.78 14.75 17.02
CA VAL A 193 5.67 15.92 17.13
C VAL A 193 4.94 17.20 16.70
N GLU A 194 4.69 18.10 17.65
CA GLU A 194 3.95 19.36 17.42
C GLU A 194 4.70 20.36 16.51
N GLU A 195 6.03 20.41 16.58
CA GLU A 195 6.83 21.43 15.87
C GLU A 195 6.67 21.42 14.33
N ASN A 196 6.15 20.32 13.76
CA ASN A 196 5.89 20.19 12.32
C ASN A 196 4.45 19.77 12.04
N LYS A 197 3.54 20.08 12.96
CA LYS A 197 2.11 19.95 12.72
C LYS A 197 1.75 20.84 11.54
N LYS A 198 1.20 20.24 10.49
CA LYS A 198 0.54 20.99 9.43
C LYS A 198 -0.82 21.44 9.98
N ASP A 199 -0.79 22.56 10.68
CA ASP A 199 -1.96 23.16 11.33
C ASP A 199 -2.87 23.77 10.27
N ASN A 200 -3.82 22.96 9.80
CA ASN A 200 -4.76 23.35 8.78
C ASN A 200 -5.87 24.23 9.37
N HIS A 201 -6.13 24.12 10.69
CA HIS A 201 -7.00 25.05 11.40
C HIS A 201 -6.43 26.46 11.39
N LEU A 202 -5.17 26.63 11.80
CA LEU A 202 -4.50 27.93 11.78
C LEU A 202 -4.47 28.52 10.36
N LYS A 203 -4.12 27.72 9.35
CA LYS A 203 -4.17 28.16 7.94
C LYS A 203 -5.57 28.60 7.51
N TYR A 204 -6.60 27.90 7.97
CA TYR A 204 -7.98 28.29 7.70
C TYR A 204 -8.31 29.62 8.42
N PHE A 205 -7.92 29.76 9.68
CA PHE A 205 -8.16 30.97 10.45
C PHE A 205 -7.47 32.18 9.82
N ASP A 206 -6.18 32.07 9.50
CA ASP A 206 -5.41 33.09 8.79
C ASP A 206 -6.09 33.50 7.47
N SER A 207 -6.61 32.53 6.71
CA SER A 207 -7.32 32.80 5.46
C SER A 207 -8.61 33.61 5.69
N VAL A 208 -9.36 33.31 6.74
CA VAL A 208 -10.59 34.03 7.09
C VAL A 208 -10.25 35.44 7.59
N ILE A 209 -9.24 35.57 8.45
CA ILE A 209 -8.76 36.85 9.00
C ILE A 209 -8.28 37.76 7.88
N GLN A 210 -7.45 37.25 6.97
CA GLN A 210 -6.93 38.04 5.85
C GLN A 210 -8.08 38.52 4.96
N LYS A 211 -9.05 37.66 4.62
CA LYS A 211 -10.25 38.06 3.85
C LYS A 211 -11.09 39.11 4.57
N PHE A 212 -11.15 39.06 5.90
CA PHE A 212 -11.83 40.08 6.69
C PHE A 212 -11.08 41.42 6.63
N ILE A 213 -9.75 41.41 6.83
CA ILE A 213 -8.90 42.60 6.77
C ILE A 213 -8.94 43.23 5.38
N ASP A 214 -8.86 42.43 4.32
CA ASP A 214 -8.91 42.91 2.93
C ASP A 214 -10.22 43.65 2.62
N ARG A 215 -11.32 43.27 3.30
CA ARG A 215 -12.66 43.87 3.10
C ARG A 215 -12.94 45.05 4.02
N ASN A 216 -12.48 44.99 5.27
CA ASN A 216 -12.90 45.90 6.35
C ASN A 216 -11.76 46.78 6.89
N GLY A 217 -10.51 46.50 6.50
CA GLY A 217 -9.30 47.18 6.97
C GLY A 217 -8.75 46.62 8.29
N GLN A 218 -7.46 46.83 8.51
CA GLN A 218 -6.72 46.40 9.71
C GLN A 218 -7.29 47.05 10.98
N ASP A 219 -7.62 48.35 10.95
CA ASP A 219 -8.15 49.06 12.12
C ASP A 219 -9.45 48.42 12.65
N THR A 220 -10.30 47.92 11.76
CA THR A 220 -11.54 47.23 12.15
C THR A 220 -11.25 45.89 12.81
N PHE A 221 -10.28 45.13 12.28
CA PHE A 221 -9.85 43.88 12.91
C PHE A 221 -9.30 44.13 14.32
N ASP A 222 -8.40 45.11 14.49
CA ASP A 222 -7.79 45.45 15.77
C ASP A 222 -8.85 45.89 16.81
N LEU A 223 -9.90 46.60 16.39
CA LEU A 223 -11.03 46.96 17.27
C LEU A 223 -11.81 45.74 17.76
N VAL A 224 -12.06 44.76 16.89
CA VAL A 224 -12.74 43.51 17.27
C VAL A 224 -11.86 42.71 18.24
N ILE A 225 -10.57 42.57 17.96
CA ILE A 225 -9.62 41.88 18.88
C ILE A 225 -9.57 42.57 20.24
N LYS A 226 -9.57 43.90 20.27
CA LYS A 226 -9.61 44.67 21.52
C LYS A 226 -10.90 44.40 22.31
N GLU A 227 -12.04 44.32 21.64
CA GLU A 227 -13.33 44.02 22.28
C GLU A 227 -13.37 42.59 22.83
N LEU A 228 -12.92 41.60 22.05
CA LEU A 228 -12.87 40.21 22.48
C LEU A 228 -11.97 40.03 23.73
N ASN A 229 -10.87 40.79 23.83
CA ASN A 229 -9.97 40.75 24.99
C ASN A 229 -10.51 41.46 26.24
N ARG A 230 -11.67 42.16 26.20
CA ARG A 230 -12.19 42.90 27.37
C ARG A 230 -12.57 42.00 28.54
N ASN A 231 -12.90 40.73 28.28
CA ASN A 231 -13.32 39.77 29.30
C ASN A 231 -12.17 38.87 29.79
N GLY A 232 -10.94 39.14 29.35
CA GLY A 232 -9.75 38.36 29.68
C GLY A 232 -8.84 38.19 28.46
N PRO A 233 -7.55 37.88 28.65
CA PRO A 233 -6.65 37.60 27.55
C PRO A 233 -7.15 36.39 26.77
N ILE A 234 -7.31 36.56 25.47
CA ILE A 234 -7.59 35.49 24.52
C ILE A 234 -6.34 34.62 24.39
N GLY A 235 -6.50 33.30 24.43
CA GLY A 235 -5.39 32.35 24.20
C GLY A 235 -4.97 32.33 22.74
N ASN A 236 -5.85 31.80 21.88
CA ASN A 236 -5.64 31.71 20.43
C ASN A 236 -6.48 32.81 19.75
N ILE A 237 -5.82 33.89 19.34
CA ILE A 237 -6.50 35.08 18.79
C ILE A 237 -7.17 34.73 17.46
N GLU A 238 -6.50 33.91 16.66
CA GLU A 238 -6.93 33.52 15.33
C GLU A 238 -8.21 32.69 15.39
N GLU A 239 -8.23 31.68 16.26
CA GLU A 239 -9.39 30.83 16.50
C GLU A 239 -10.58 31.63 17.03
N GLU A 240 -10.38 32.43 18.08
CA GLU A 240 -11.45 33.16 18.75
C GLU A 240 -12.04 34.27 17.87
N PHE A 241 -11.23 34.94 17.04
CA PHE A 241 -11.75 35.89 16.07
C PHE A 241 -12.65 35.20 15.04
N VAL A 242 -12.21 34.08 14.47
CA VAL A 242 -12.99 33.37 13.46
C VAL A 242 -14.24 32.78 14.09
N ARG A 243 -14.14 32.21 15.29
CA ARG A 243 -15.30 31.76 16.08
C ARG A 243 -16.29 32.89 16.33
N PHE A 244 -15.82 34.09 16.68
CA PHE A 244 -16.68 35.26 16.83
C PHE A 244 -17.46 35.57 15.56
N LEU A 245 -16.82 35.50 14.38
CA LEU A 245 -17.50 35.69 13.09
C LEU A 245 -18.59 34.64 12.86
N TYR A 246 -18.30 33.36 13.12
CA TYR A 246 -19.29 32.30 13.04
C TYR A 246 -20.51 32.60 13.93
N LEU A 247 -20.27 33.01 15.18
CA LEU A 247 -21.33 33.29 16.15
C LEU A 247 -22.21 34.51 15.82
N GLN A 248 -21.88 35.28 14.77
CA GLN A 248 -22.77 36.34 14.26
C GLN A 248 -23.88 35.79 13.34
N GLU A 249 -23.75 34.56 12.86
CA GLU A 249 -24.72 33.91 11.98
C GLU A 249 -25.80 33.18 12.79
N GLU A 250 -27.02 33.06 12.25
CA GLU A 250 -28.17 32.42 12.92
C GLU A 250 -27.88 30.98 13.39
N ASN A 251 -27.13 30.21 12.60
CA ASN A 251 -26.68 28.84 12.91
C ASN A 251 -25.17 28.76 13.17
N GLY A 252 -24.58 29.86 13.65
CA GLY A 252 -23.13 30.03 13.79
C GLY A 252 -22.41 28.94 14.57
N ALA A 253 -22.97 28.53 15.71
CA ALA A 253 -22.37 27.52 16.57
C ALA A 253 -22.32 26.14 15.89
N GLU A 254 -23.41 25.72 15.22
CA GLU A 254 -23.43 24.45 14.49
C GLU A 254 -22.46 24.47 13.29
N LEU A 255 -22.41 25.60 12.58
CA LEU A 255 -21.48 25.79 11.46
C LEU A 255 -20.02 25.79 11.91
N TRP A 256 -19.72 26.36 13.08
CA TRP A 256 -18.39 26.29 13.70
C TRP A 256 -18.00 24.84 13.95
N GLU A 257 -18.80 24.11 14.73
CA GLU A 257 -18.53 22.71 15.08
C GLU A 257 -18.35 21.84 13.82
N LYS A 258 -19.25 22.00 12.84
CA LYS A 258 -19.17 21.28 11.57
C LYS A 258 -17.89 21.61 10.81
N ASN A 259 -17.52 22.88 10.65
CA ASN A 259 -16.33 23.23 9.88
C ASN A 259 -15.03 22.85 10.60
N MET A 260 -14.96 23.02 11.93
CA MET A 260 -13.80 22.58 12.71
C MET A 260 -13.63 21.06 12.64
N SER A 261 -14.72 20.30 12.62
CA SER A 261 -14.64 18.83 12.44
C SER A 261 -14.11 18.41 11.05
N LEU A 262 -14.30 19.24 10.01
CA LEU A 262 -13.89 18.94 8.64
C LEU A 262 -12.42 19.29 8.37
N ILE A 263 -11.87 20.25 9.11
CA ILE A 263 -10.46 20.61 9.02
C ILE A 263 -9.68 19.62 9.88
N GLN A 264 -8.60 19.07 9.32
CA GLN A 264 -7.81 18.04 10.00
C GLN A 264 -6.36 18.47 9.96
N ASP A 265 -5.77 18.60 11.13
CA ASP A 265 -4.34 18.80 11.23
C ASP A 265 -3.62 17.49 10.95
N GLN A 266 -2.42 17.62 10.40
CA GLN A 266 -1.64 16.46 9.97
C GLN A 266 -0.28 16.49 10.64
N TYR A 267 0.21 15.32 11.02
CA TYR A 267 1.52 15.17 11.63
C TYR A 267 2.49 14.52 10.65
N ASP A 268 3.73 15.01 10.65
CA ASP A 268 4.77 14.48 9.78
C ASP A 268 5.25 13.11 10.31
N ALA A 269 5.00 12.05 9.53
CA ALA A 269 5.38 10.69 9.87
C ALA A 269 6.91 10.49 9.84
N GLY A 270 7.64 11.17 8.94
CA GLY A 270 9.10 11.09 8.89
C GLY A 270 9.78 11.75 10.09
N LYS A 271 9.21 12.85 10.60
CA LYS A 271 9.66 13.47 11.86
C LYS A 271 9.33 12.62 13.07
N SER A 272 8.11 12.07 13.10
CA SER A 272 7.70 11.12 14.14
C SER A 272 8.67 9.93 14.17
N TYR A 273 8.97 9.33 13.02
CA TYR A 273 9.96 8.25 12.88
C TYR A 273 11.31 8.60 13.52
N THR A 274 11.87 9.78 13.24
CA THR A 274 13.15 10.23 13.82
C THR A 274 13.11 10.23 15.36
N VAL A 275 12.01 10.71 15.94
CA VAL A 275 11.83 10.69 17.41
C VAL A 275 11.70 9.27 17.94
N LEU A 276 10.87 8.45 17.30
CA LEU A 276 10.64 7.07 17.74
C LEU A 276 11.91 6.24 17.69
N LYS A 277 12.72 6.41 16.65
CA LYS A 277 14.01 5.73 16.49
C LYS A 277 14.99 6.06 17.60
N HIS A 278 14.97 7.30 18.10
CA HIS A 278 15.79 7.68 19.25
C HIS A 278 15.22 7.12 20.56
N VAL A 279 13.91 7.22 20.74
CA VAL A 279 13.24 6.82 21.98
C VAL A 279 13.28 5.31 22.22
N PHE A 280 13.14 4.52 21.16
CA PHE A 280 13.05 3.05 21.22
C PHE A 280 14.32 2.36 20.70
N ALA A 281 15.46 3.03 20.81
CA ALA A 281 16.74 2.53 20.30
C ALA A 281 17.21 1.24 20.99
N ASP A 282 16.71 0.94 22.19
CA ASP A 282 17.09 -0.26 22.93
C ASP A 282 16.15 -1.43 22.62
N GLU A 283 14.84 -1.17 22.52
CA GLU A 283 13.83 -2.14 22.08
C GLU A 283 14.11 -2.66 20.67
N LEU A 284 14.60 -1.80 19.77
CA LEU A 284 15.01 -2.18 18.41
C LEU A 284 16.28 -3.06 18.36
N LYS A 285 17.05 -3.15 19.45
CA LYS A 285 18.24 -4.02 19.54
C LYS A 285 17.96 -5.34 20.23
N GLU A 286 16.74 -5.52 20.76
CA GLU A 286 16.39 -6.78 21.41
C GLU A 286 16.49 -7.94 20.42
N PRO A 287 17.00 -9.10 20.86
CA PRO A 287 17.01 -10.28 20.01
C PRO A 287 15.58 -10.64 19.62
N ASP A 288 15.40 -11.12 18.39
CA ASP A 288 14.11 -11.59 17.86
C ASP A 288 13.04 -10.51 17.62
N CYS A 289 13.36 -9.24 17.91
CA CYS A 289 12.55 -8.07 17.55
C CYS A 289 12.67 -7.80 16.04
N LEU A 290 11.54 -7.86 15.34
CA LEU A 290 11.42 -7.56 13.91
C LEU A 290 11.16 -6.06 13.64
N GLY A 291 10.92 -5.26 14.68
CA GLY A 291 10.72 -3.82 14.59
C GLY A 291 9.47 -3.33 15.33
N ILE A 292 9.13 -2.06 15.10
CA ILE A 292 8.02 -1.37 15.77
C ILE A 292 6.97 -0.92 14.75
N LEU A 293 5.72 -1.36 14.95
CA LEU A 293 4.54 -0.81 14.31
C LEU A 293 3.92 0.27 15.21
N ALA A 294 4.13 1.53 14.87
CA ALA A 294 3.50 2.67 15.53
C ALA A 294 2.15 2.99 14.89
N VAL A 295 1.09 3.06 15.70
CA VAL A 295 -0.29 3.30 15.24
C VAL A 295 -0.83 4.60 15.82
N THR A 296 -1.43 5.44 14.99
CA THR A 296 -2.05 6.71 15.40
C THR A 296 -3.48 6.87 14.88
N SER A 297 -4.30 7.61 15.63
CA SER A 297 -5.61 8.10 15.19
C SER A 297 -5.54 9.46 14.49
N SER A 298 -4.37 10.12 14.51
CA SER A 298 -4.14 11.41 13.86
C SER A 298 -3.88 11.24 12.38
N ASP A 299 -4.27 12.22 11.57
CA ASP A 299 -3.91 12.21 10.15
C ASP A 299 -2.41 12.43 9.96
N ILE A 300 -1.81 11.77 8.97
CA ILE A 300 -0.36 11.82 8.76
C ILE A 300 -0.02 12.21 7.33
N TYR A 301 1.16 12.81 7.17
CA TYR A 301 1.77 13.12 5.87
C TYR A 301 3.30 12.97 5.96
N SER A 302 4.00 13.18 4.86
CA SER A 302 5.47 13.29 4.83
C SER A 302 5.86 14.11 3.60
N GLY A 303 6.82 15.03 3.73
CA GLY A 303 7.26 15.89 2.63
C GLY A 303 6.11 16.60 1.91
N ASP A 304 6.07 16.49 0.58
CA ASP A 304 5.06 17.14 -0.27
C ASP A 304 3.79 16.29 -0.48
N TYR A 305 3.65 15.14 0.19
CA TYR A 305 2.45 14.32 0.07
C TYR A 305 1.25 14.97 0.77
N ASN A 306 0.07 14.89 0.14
CA ASN A 306 -1.17 15.41 0.72
C ASN A 306 -1.52 14.72 2.03
N PHE A 307 -1.42 13.39 2.07
CA PHE A 307 -1.61 12.54 3.25
C PHE A 307 -1.07 11.13 2.96
N LEU A 308 -0.92 10.33 4.01
CA LEU A 308 -0.50 8.93 3.94
C LEU A 308 -1.38 8.06 4.85
N PHE A 309 -1.57 6.79 4.49
CA PHE A 309 -2.12 5.79 5.41
C PHE A 309 -1.03 5.10 6.24
N GLY A 310 0.20 5.10 5.73
CA GLY A 310 1.37 4.62 6.44
C GLY A 310 2.68 5.11 5.85
N TRP A 311 3.72 5.05 6.67
CA TRP A 311 5.10 5.39 6.36
C TRP A 311 5.98 4.23 6.82
N GLY A 312 6.44 3.43 5.86
CA GLY A 312 7.20 2.20 6.14
C GLY A 312 8.69 2.44 6.15
N ASN A 313 9.37 2.01 7.22
CA ASN A 313 10.83 1.83 7.26
C ASN A 313 11.12 0.43 7.83
N PRO A 314 12.32 -0.14 7.59
CA PRO A 314 12.64 -1.50 8.04
C PRO A 314 12.59 -1.69 9.56
N ASP A 315 12.89 -0.65 10.34
CA ASP A 315 12.93 -0.70 11.81
C ASP A 315 11.67 -0.17 12.49
N ILE A 316 11.10 0.91 11.98
CA ILE A 316 9.85 1.50 12.48
C ILE A 316 8.93 1.87 11.33
N SER A 317 7.73 1.29 11.35
CA SER A 317 6.65 1.63 10.43
C SER A 317 5.55 2.36 11.20
N ILE A 318 5.08 3.48 10.65
CA ILE A 318 3.99 4.28 11.23
C ILE A 318 2.75 4.12 10.36
N MET A 319 1.58 3.93 10.97
CA MET A 319 0.31 3.93 10.26
C MET A 319 -0.75 4.78 10.96
N SER A 320 -1.68 5.30 10.16
CA SER A 320 -2.84 6.05 10.63
C SER A 320 -4.13 5.38 10.19
N TYR A 321 -5.08 5.25 11.13
CA TYR A 321 -6.46 4.87 10.80
C TYR A 321 -7.43 6.05 10.75
N ASN A 322 -6.94 7.29 10.91
CA ASN A 322 -7.75 8.52 10.93
C ASN A 322 -8.78 8.55 9.78
N ARG A 323 -8.27 8.37 8.56
CA ARG A 323 -9.06 8.48 7.33
C ARG A 323 -10.01 7.30 7.09
N PHE A 324 -9.79 6.17 7.77
CA PHE A 324 -10.71 5.04 7.72
C PHE A 324 -11.96 5.29 8.55
N VAL A 325 -11.79 5.91 9.73
CA VAL A 325 -12.88 6.28 10.65
C VAL A 325 -13.60 7.54 10.19
N ARG A 326 -12.88 8.52 9.63
CA ARG A 326 -13.47 9.78 9.17
C ARG A 326 -14.52 9.61 8.06
N ASP A 327 -14.38 8.57 7.25
CA ASP A 327 -15.36 8.22 6.21
C ASP A 327 -16.69 7.73 6.81
N ASN A 328 -16.75 7.48 8.13
CA ASN A 328 -17.92 7.00 8.87
C ASN A 328 -18.58 5.79 8.19
N ALA A 329 -17.75 4.89 7.69
CA ALA A 329 -18.16 3.80 6.82
C ALA A 329 -18.74 2.60 7.61
N GLY A 330 -18.83 2.74 8.94
CA GLY A 330 -19.29 1.74 9.87
C GLY A 330 -18.13 0.95 10.48
N ARG A 331 -18.26 0.66 11.78
CA ARG A 331 -17.16 0.14 12.61
C ARG A 331 -16.47 -1.11 12.08
N SER A 332 -17.23 -2.05 11.51
CA SER A 332 -16.67 -3.27 10.92
C SER A 332 -15.72 -2.95 9.75
N LYS A 333 -16.12 -2.03 8.87
CA LYS A 333 -15.31 -1.61 7.72
C LYS A 333 -14.10 -0.80 8.15
N GLU A 334 -14.24 0.07 9.16
CA GLU A 334 -13.13 0.83 9.75
C GLU A 334 -12.05 -0.11 10.31
N ILE A 335 -12.46 -1.15 11.04
CA ILE A 335 -11.55 -2.17 11.58
C ILE A 335 -10.89 -2.94 10.44
N LYS A 336 -11.66 -3.41 9.45
CA LYS A 336 -11.11 -4.12 8.28
C LYS A 336 -10.05 -3.27 7.57
N ARG A 337 -10.32 -1.99 7.31
CA ARG A 337 -9.38 -1.06 6.67
C ARG A 337 -8.10 -0.90 7.51
N THR A 338 -8.26 -0.73 8.82
CA THR A 338 -7.16 -0.60 9.77
C THR A 338 -6.27 -1.84 9.78
N VAL A 339 -6.85 -3.04 9.86
CA VAL A 339 -6.11 -4.31 9.84
C VAL A 339 -5.33 -4.48 8.53
N MET A 340 -5.94 -4.22 7.38
CA MET A 340 -5.24 -4.33 6.09
C MET A 340 -4.08 -3.33 5.97
N GLN A 341 -4.22 -2.12 6.50
CA GLN A 341 -3.12 -1.16 6.56
C GLN A 341 -2.03 -1.62 7.54
N ALA A 342 -2.39 -2.26 8.65
CA ALA A 342 -1.43 -2.86 9.58
C ALA A 342 -0.62 -3.96 8.90
N PHE A 343 -1.25 -4.86 8.13
CA PHE A 343 -0.55 -5.91 7.39
C PHE A 343 0.43 -5.34 6.36
N SER A 344 0.00 -4.28 5.68
CA SER A 344 0.85 -3.51 4.80
C SER A 344 2.10 -3.01 5.53
N SER A 345 1.96 -2.39 6.70
CA SER A 345 3.06 -1.82 7.47
C SER A 345 3.95 -2.87 8.14
N THR A 346 3.38 -3.89 8.78
CA THR A 346 4.12 -5.06 9.32
C THR A 346 4.92 -5.76 8.23
N GLY A 347 4.35 -5.82 7.04
CA GLY A 347 5.02 -6.35 5.88
C GLY A 347 6.33 -5.68 5.49
N TYR A 348 6.41 -4.36 5.64
CA TYR A 348 7.64 -3.61 5.43
C TYR A 348 8.65 -3.86 6.55
N LEU A 349 8.21 -4.02 7.81
CA LEU A 349 9.11 -4.36 8.92
C LEU A 349 9.81 -5.70 8.71
N ILE A 350 9.06 -6.71 8.24
CA ILE A 350 9.58 -8.05 7.97
C ILE A 350 10.43 -8.08 6.68
N GLY A 351 10.39 -7.02 5.87
CA GLY A 351 11.22 -6.88 4.67
C GLY A 351 10.64 -7.53 3.42
N ILE A 352 9.36 -7.93 3.42
CA ILE A 352 8.77 -8.57 2.24
C ILE A 352 8.10 -7.52 1.33
N PRO A 353 8.17 -7.68 0.00
CA PRO A 353 7.66 -6.68 -0.92
C PRO A 353 6.13 -6.57 -0.90
N ARG A 354 5.59 -5.56 -1.60
CA ARG A 354 4.18 -5.54 -1.98
C ARG A 354 3.91 -6.68 -2.94
N CYS A 355 2.73 -7.29 -2.84
CA CYS A 355 2.28 -8.31 -3.77
C CYS A 355 1.66 -7.70 -5.03
N THR A 356 1.57 -8.53 -6.06
CA THR A 356 0.89 -8.26 -7.32
C THR A 356 -0.59 -8.65 -7.31
N ASP A 357 -1.05 -9.42 -6.32
CA ASP A 357 -2.47 -9.81 -6.19
C ASP A 357 -3.35 -8.59 -5.80
N PRO A 358 -4.37 -8.22 -6.59
CA PRO A 358 -5.23 -7.07 -6.31
C PRO A 358 -6.19 -7.26 -5.13
N THR A 359 -6.45 -8.49 -4.72
CA THR A 359 -7.36 -8.84 -3.62
C THR A 359 -6.64 -8.99 -2.28
N CYS A 360 -5.31 -9.14 -2.27
CA CYS A 360 -4.55 -9.28 -1.03
C CYS A 360 -4.69 -8.07 -0.11
N ALA A 361 -4.73 -8.28 1.21
CA ALA A 361 -4.69 -7.21 2.21
C ALA A 361 -3.51 -6.24 2.05
N ARG A 362 -2.41 -6.71 1.43
CA ARG A 362 -1.19 -5.94 1.19
C ARG A 362 -1.10 -5.28 -0.18
N ALA A 363 -2.07 -5.48 -1.07
CA ALA A 363 -2.14 -4.80 -2.35
C ALA A 363 -2.13 -3.28 -2.16
N TYR A 364 -1.44 -2.56 -3.05
CA TYR A 364 -1.43 -1.09 -3.03
C TYR A 364 -2.76 -0.53 -3.57
N PRO A 365 -3.57 0.18 -2.76
CA PRO A 365 -4.84 0.72 -3.21
C PRO A 365 -4.69 2.18 -3.69
N HIS A 366 -5.37 2.53 -4.78
CA HIS A 366 -5.41 3.90 -5.29
C HIS A 366 -6.60 4.72 -4.78
N SER A 367 -7.60 4.06 -4.21
CA SER A 367 -8.83 4.66 -3.66
C SER A 367 -9.34 3.87 -2.45
N LEU A 368 -10.26 4.45 -1.68
CA LEU A 368 -10.96 3.71 -0.61
C LEU A 368 -11.84 2.59 -1.18
N GLU A 369 -12.35 2.74 -2.39
CA GLU A 369 -13.14 1.71 -3.06
C GLU A 369 -12.29 0.49 -3.42
N GLU A 370 -11.10 0.71 -4.00
CA GLU A 370 -10.11 -0.36 -4.19
C GLU A 370 -9.67 -0.97 -2.86
N HIS A 371 -9.53 -0.14 -1.82
CA HIS A 371 -9.22 -0.62 -0.49
C HIS A 371 -10.31 -1.54 0.08
N ASP A 372 -11.58 -1.27 -0.20
CA ASP A 372 -12.73 -2.06 0.26
C ASP A 372 -12.91 -3.36 -0.53
N MET A 373 -12.45 -3.41 -1.78
CA MET A 373 -12.47 -4.61 -2.64
C MET A 373 -11.46 -5.69 -2.23
N LYS A 374 -10.48 -5.34 -1.41
CA LYS A 374 -9.47 -6.26 -0.89
C LYS A 374 -10.04 -7.18 0.20
N ASP A 375 -9.51 -8.37 0.26
CA ASP A 375 -9.69 -9.31 1.36
C ASP A 375 -8.75 -8.92 2.51
N ASP A 376 -9.12 -9.30 3.72
CA ASP A 376 -8.33 -9.06 4.93
C ASP A 376 -7.38 -10.23 5.24
N ILE A 377 -6.94 -10.96 4.21
CA ILE A 377 -6.00 -12.08 4.31
C ILE A 377 -4.78 -11.86 3.42
N LEU A 378 -3.69 -12.57 3.70
CA LEU A 378 -2.51 -12.61 2.84
C LEU A 378 -2.74 -13.52 1.63
N CYS A 379 -2.39 -13.06 0.43
CA CYS A 379 -2.35 -13.91 -0.75
C CYS A 379 -1.14 -14.84 -0.74
N ASP A 380 -1.17 -15.84 -1.61
CA ASP A 380 -0.13 -16.86 -1.74
C ASP A 380 1.26 -16.28 -2.05
N GLU A 381 1.33 -15.20 -2.84
CA GLU A 381 2.59 -14.46 -3.07
C GLU A 381 3.13 -13.86 -1.75
N CYS A 382 2.29 -13.25 -0.92
CA CYS A 382 2.71 -12.73 0.38
C CYS A 382 3.13 -13.85 1.34
N LYS A 383 2.42 -14.98 1.34
CA LYS A 383 2.77 -16.14 2.18
C LYS A 383 4.14 -16.71 1.79
N ASN A 384 4.41 -16.87 0.50
CA ASN A 384 5.71 -17.33 0.01
C ASN A 384 6.84 -16.36 0.38
N ASN A 385 6.62 -15.05 0.19
CA ASN A 385 7.62 -14.05 0.59
C ASN A 385 7.87 -14.05 2.11
N LEU A 386 6.85 -14.35 2.93
CA LEU A 386 7.02 -14.53 4.38
C LEU A 386 7.86 -15.76 4.68
N ILE A 387 7.58 -16.90 4.04
CA ILE A 387 8.34 -18.14 4.23
C ILE A 387 9.82 -17.92 3.89
N GLU A 388 10.09 -17.23 2.77
CA GLU A 388 11.44 -16.87 2.35
C GLU A 388 12.11 -15.99 3.41
N ALA A 389 11.49 -14.87 3.80
CA ALA A 389 12.04 -13.97 4.81
C ALA A 389 12.30 -14.68 6.15
N TYR A 390 11.39 -15.55 6.60
CA TYR A 390 11.55 -16.32 7.84
C TYR A 390 12.68 -17.35 7.76
N SER A 391 12.97 -17.89 6.58
CA SER A 391 14.08 -18.82 6.41
C SER A 391 15.46 -18.15 6.52
N GLU A 392 15.52 -16.82 6.41
CA GLU A 392 16.72 -16.01 6.52
C GLU A 392 16.98 -15.47 7.96
N MET A 393 16.05 -15.70 8.90
CA MET A 393 16.01 -15.10 10.26
C MET A 393 16.57 -15.95 11.41
#